data_AF-A0A4Q5XJC9-F1
#
_entry.id   AF-A0A4Q5XJC9-F1
#
_cell.length_a   1.000
_cell.length_b   1.000
_cell.length_c   1.000
_cell.angle_alpha   90.00
_cell.angle_beta   90.00
_cell.angle_gamma   90.00
#
_symmetry.space_group_name_H-M   'P 1'
#
loop_
_entity.id
_entity.type
_entity.pdbx_description
1 polymer ?
#
loop_
_entity_poly.entity_id
_entity_poly.type
_entity_poly.pdbx_seq_one_letter_code
_entity_poly.pdbx_strand_id
1 'polypeptide(L)'
;MTIPSSPPPPPSVPPPSANVAPPLGVKHVIAVGGGRGGAGKSVVAVNLAVYLAQLGRKVLLIDADPSGAELHTALGLGPLSSLPSGPSFGGRPSEESDEDDLTAVPTQVPGLSLVPQRYRVGSTVPVRPGRKARWAKDLKHLEADYVLLDLGAGTQPATLDLFLTADFGICVTAPEPPGIEASYRFVRAAFVRALRRALVKDRFKLRLVERAEAELGPLPAPHELVHAIARYDTSLGQVAASELARIRPRLVVNGARLRADTDLGFSMCDLARRHLGVAFDYVGHVEQDDAIWLSVVHQRPVLIDSPTSKGARNLERIARRILALAASRDQERETESVPLTPAHPNLYEVLLAHRGATDEELRRAYKRQRDLYQPGSLPLTSLLREGEQRREVARIEEAHDTLLDPLRRKAYDASIFPETEAEAPRSVETDTALLAERAVLRQELSREINAETEFTGRLLTKVRESMGVELLDIARETKISVSHLAAIEAEAFAELPALVYTRGFVQQLAKCLKLDPAQVTKTYLRRLRAFRAEADGEASH
;
A
#
# COMPACT_ATOMS: atom_id res chain seq x y z
N MET A 1 43.32 -11.91 40.94
CA MET A 1 41.90 -11.99 40.57
C MET A 1 41.63 -10.91 39.54
N THR A 2 41.59 -11.30 38.27
CA THR A 2 41.31 -10.42 37.12
C THR A 2 39.80 -10.42 36.87
N ILE A 3 39.23 -9.22 36.85
CA ILE A 3 37.82 -8.92 36.58
C ILE A 3 37.49 -9.35 35.13
N PRO A 4 36.35 -10.02 34.86
CA PRO A 4 36.01 -10.42 33.50
C PRO A 4 35.61 -9.21 32.66
N SER A 5 36.22 -9.09 31.48
CA SER A 5 35.93 -8.08 30.47
C SER A 5 34.47 -8.19 29.99
N SER A 6 33.80 -7.05 29.85
CA SER A 6 32.45 -6.93 29.29
C SER A 6 32.34 -7.61 27.90
N PRO A 7 31.19 -8.24 27.57
CA PRO A 7 30.99 -8.84 26.27
C PRO A 7 31.06 -7.78 25.15
N PRO A 8 31.57 -8.13 23.96
CA PRO A 8 31.63 -7.21 22.83
C PRO A 8 30.20 -6.76 22.44
N PRO A 9 30.04 -5.52 21.96
CA PRO A 9 28.73 -5.06 21.48
C PRO A 9 28.24 -5.97 20.35
N PRO A 10 26.92 -6.22 20.25
CA PRO A 10 26.36 -7.02 19.17
C PRO A 10 26.74 -6.40 17.81
N PRO A 11 26.94 -7.22 16.76
CA PRO A 11 27.29 -6.72 15.44
C PRO A 11 26.24 -5.71 14.98
N SER A 12 26.68 -4.47 14.72
CA SER A 12 25.81 -3.40 14.25
C SER A 12 25.20 -3.80 12.91
N VAL A 13 23.88 -3.98 12.89
CA VAL A 13 23.11 -4.25 11.68
C VAL A 13 23.31 -3.06 10.73
N PRO A 14 23.71 -3.26 9.47
CA PRO A 14 23.72 -2.16 8.52
C PRO A 14 22.30 -1.60 8.40
N PRO A 15 22.12 -0.27 8.41
CA PRO A 15 20.79 0.30 8.21
C PRO A 15 20.20 -0.24 6.89
N PRO A 16 18.88 -0.53 6.85
CA PRO A 16 18.23 -1.00 5.64
C PRO A 16 18.51 -0.04 4.50
N SER A 17 18.51 -0.54 3.26
CA SER A 17 18.86 0.30 2.11
C SER A 17 17.88 1.47 2.01
N ALA A 18 18.36 2.68 2.31
CA ALA A 18 17.54 3.87 2.24
C ALA A 18 17.09 4.07 0.79
N ASN A 19 15.78 4.22 0.57
CA ASN A 19 15.27 4.72 -0.69
C ASN A 19 16.01 6.03 -0.98
N VAL A 20 16.56 6.14 -2.19
CA VAL A 20 17.33 7.33 -2.57
C VAL A 20 16.34 8.50 -2.57
N ALA A 21 16.58 9.52 -1.75
CA ALA A 21 15.77 10.73 -1.79
C ALA A 21 15.73 11.26 -3.24
N PRO A 22 14.56 11.68 -3.74
CA PRO A 22 14.47 12.17 -5.11
C PRO A 22 15.44 13.34 -5.32
N PRO A 23 15.92 13.58 -6.56
CA PRO A 23 16.72 14.75 -6.88
C PRO A 23 16.02 16.04 -6.40
N LEU A 24 16.80 17.05 -5.99
CA LEU A 24 16.28 18.35 -5.57
C LEU A 24 15.32 18.93 -6.65
N GLY A 25 14.07 19.19 -6.27
CA GLY A 25 13.01 19.69 -7.16
C GLY A 25 12.06 18.62 -7.71
N VAL A 26 12.46 17.35 -7.72
CA VAL A 26 11.62 16.22 -8.14
C VAL A 26 10.77 15.76 -6.95
N LYS A 27 9.45 15.73 -7.13
CA LYS A 27 8.52 15.23 -6.11
C LYS A 27 8.53 13.71 -6.06
N HIS A 28 8.44 13.07 -7.23
CA HIS A 28 8.37 11.61 -7.32
C HIS A 28 9.06 11.03 -8.56
N VAL A 29 9.79 9.93 -8.35
CA VAL A 29 10.31 9.05 -9.40
C VAL A 29 9.41 7.80 -9.51
N ILE A 30 8.84 7.57 -10.69
CA ILE A 30 7.93 6.44 -10.96
C ILE A 30 8.58 5.53 -12.00
N ALA A 31 8.79 4.26 -11.67
CA ALA A 31 9.27 3.26 -12.61
C ALA A 31 8.10 2.40 -13.11
N VAL A 32 7.95 2.28 -14.43
CA VAL A 32 6.99 1.37 -15.07
C VAL A 32 7.76 0.17 -15.60
N GLY A 33 7.59 -0.97 -14.94
CA GLY A 33 8.29 -2.22 -15.23
C GLY A 33 7.34 -3.42 -15.34
N GLY A 34 7.93 -4.61 -15.39
CA GLY A 34 7.21 -5.87 -15.48
C GLY A 34 8.07 -6.95 -16.13
N GLY A 35 7.74 -8.22 -15.89
CA GLY A 35 8.61 -9.31 -16.34
C GLY A 35 8.58 -9.62 -17.83
N ARG A 36 7.52 -9.20 -18.56
CA ARG A 36 7.29 -9.62 -19.96
C ARG A 36 7.38 -8.45 -20.95
N GLY A 37 7.94 -8.71 -22.12
CA GLY A 37 7.88 -7.82 -23.29
C GLY A 37 6.49 -7.84 -23.93
N GLY A 38 6.00 -6.70 -24.41
CA GLY A 38 4.66 -6.62 -25.02
C GLY A 38 3.48 -6.56 -24.04
N ALA A 39 3.71 -6.55 -22.72
CA ALA A 39 2.64 -6.35 -21.73
C ALA A 39 2.01 -4.94 -21.73
N GLY A 40 2.57 -3.99 -22.50
CA GLY A 40 2.07 -2.61 -22.60
C GLY A 40 2.67 -1.61 -21.59
N LYS A 41 3.87 -1.89 -21.07
CA LYS A 41 4.61 -0.99 -20.14
C LYS A 41 4.73 0.43 -20.68
N SER A 42 5.24 0.58 -21.90
CA SER A 42 5.42 1.86 -22.58
C SER A 42 4.10 2.61 -22.81
N VAL A 43 3.00 1.90 -23.12
CA VAL A 43 1.67 2.51 -23.26
C VAL A 43 1.21 3.10 -21.93
N VAL A 44 1.38 2.36 -20.84
CA VAL A 44 1.06 2.84 -19.49
C VAL A 44 1.96 4.03 -19.11
N ALA A 45 3.27 3.94 -19.36
CA ALA A 45 4.24 4.99 -19.04
C ALA A 45 3.96 6.30 -19.77
N VAL A 46 3.79 6.25 -21.10
CA VAL A 46 3.49 7.42 -21.94
C VAL A 46 2.20 8.09 -21.50
N ASN A 47 1.12 7.33 -21.35
CA ASN A 47 -0.17 7.92 -21.02
C ASN A 47 -0.25 8.42 -19.56
N LEU A 48 0.48 7.79 -18.63
CA LEU A 48 0.66 8.36 -17.29
C LEU A 48 1.40 9.70 -17.36
N ALA A 49 2.45 9.81 -18.18
CA ALA A 49 3.20 11.04 -18.38
C ALA A 49 2.34 12.15 -18.97
N VAL A 50 1.56 11.83 -20.01
CA VAL A 50 0.59 12.75 -20.64
C VAL A 50 -0.43 13.24 -19.65
N TYR A 51 -1.02 12.34 -18.85
CA TYR A 51 -2.02 12.72 -17.84
C TYR A 51 -1.43 13.69 -16.80
N LEU A 52 -0.22 13.42 -16.30
CA LEU A 52 0.46 14.30 -15.35
C LEU A 52 0.75 15.68 -15.95
N ALA A 53 1.19 15.73 -17.21
CA ALA A 53 1.45 16.98 -17.92
C ALA A 53 0.16 17.78 -18.18
N GLN A 54 -0.95 17.10 -18.51
CA GLN A 54 -2.28 17.73 -18.64
C GLN A 54 -2.79 18.35 -17.33
N LEU A 55 -2.36 17.84 -16.18
CA LEU A 55 -2.60 18.46 -14.86
C LEU A 55 -1.65 19.63 -14.55
N GLY A 56 -0.87 20.09 -15.52
CA GLY A 56 0.06 21.22 -15.40
C GLY A 56 1.36 20.88 -14.68
N ARG A 57 1.72 19.59 -14.55
CA ARG A 57 2.99 19.17 -13.94
C ARG A 57 4.13 19.20 -14.96
N LYS A 58 5.35 19.53 -14.53
CA LYS A 58 6.55 19.33 -15.34
C LYS A 58 6.97 17.86 -15.26
N VAL A 59 6.92 17.14 -16.38
CA VAL A 59 7.13 15.69 -16.44
C VAL A 59 8.31 15.37 -17.34
N LEU A 60 9.25 14.60 -16.80
CA LEU A 60 10.36 14.02 -17.55
C LEU A 60 10.11 12.53 -17.72
N LEU A 61 9.88 12.09 -18.96
CA LEU A 61 9.79 10.68 -19.32
C LEU A 61 11.15 10.20 -19.81
N ILE A 62 11.67 9.11 -19.26
CA ILE A 62 12.98 8.55 -19.61
C ILE A 62 12.75 7.15 -20.17
N ASP A 63 13.20 6.93 -21.40
CA ASP A 63 13.29 5.60 -21.98
C ASP A 63 14.48 4.85 -21.34
N ALA A 64 14.22 3.72 -20.70
CA ALA A 64 15.21 2.94 -19.97
C ALA A 64 15.10 1.44 -20.31
N ASP A 65 14.58 1.09 -21.50
CA ASP A 65 14.65 -0.26 -22.04
C ASP A 65 16.00 -0.52 -22.74
N PRO A 66 16.91 -1.33 -22.16
CA PRO A 66 18.16 -1.70 -22.80
C PRO A 66 17.99 -2.45 -24.14
N SER A 67 16.80 -2.91 -24.48
CA SER A 67 16.51 -3.75 -25.66
C SER A 67 16.04 -2.97 -26.89
N GLY A 68 15.47 -1.77 -26.71
CA GLY A 68 15.08 -0.90 -27.82
C GLY A 68 14.43 0.39 -27.34
N ALA A 69 14.82 1.52 -27.94
CA ALA A 69 14.31 2.84 -27.59
C ALA A 69 13.12 3.20 -28.48
N GLU A 70 11.89 3.02 -27.98
CA GLU A 70 10.67 3.12 -28.80
C GLU A 70 9.73 4.26 -28.37
N LEU A 71 10.01 4.91 -27.22
CA LEU A 71 9.12 5.94 -26.68
C LEU A 71 8.99 7.18 -27.57
N HIS A 72 10.06 7.54 -28.27
CA HIS A 72 10.05 8.66 -29.21
C HIS A 72 8.98 8.46 -30.30
N THR A 73 8.88 7.26 -30.86
CA THR A 73 7.87 6.88 -31.85
C THR A 73 6.46 6.96 -31.28
N ALA A 74 6.23 6.47 -30.05
CA ALA A 74 4.91 6.53 -29.41
C ALA A 74 4.43 7.97 -29.14
N LEU A 75 5.36 8.92 -29.04
CA LEU A 75 5.10 10.35 -28.87
C LEU A 75 5.05 11.13 -30.18
N GLY A 76 5.22 10.46 -31.33
CA GLY A 76 5.25 11.10 -32.65
C GLY A 76 6.47 11.99 -32.85
N LEU A 77 7.56 11.69 -32.15
CA LEU A 77 8.86 12.30 -32.39
C LEU A 77 9.52 11.58 -33.56
N GLY A 78 10.21 12.34 -34.41
CA GLY A 78 10.98 11.79 -35.53
C GLY A 78 12.04 10.77 -35.09
N PRO A 79 12.68 10.06 -36.03
CA PRO A 79 13.65 9.00 -35.71
C PRO A 79 14.74 9.50 -34.77
N LEU A 80 15.24 8.63 -33.88
CA LEU A 80 16.29 9.00 -32.90
C LEU A 80 17.51 9.71 -33.49
N SER A 81 17.83 9.44 -34.76
CA SER A 81 18.93 10.09 -35.50
C SER A 81 18.69 11.57 -35.79
N SER A 82 17.42 12.01 -35.86
CA SER A 82 17.06 13.41 -36.07
C SER A 82 16.82 14.19 -34.77
N LEU A 83 16.81 13.52 -33.61
CA LEU A 83 16.67 14.19 -32.33
C LEU A 83 17.97 14.88 -31.90
N PRO A 84 17.89 16.05 -31.23
CA PRO A 84 19.06 16.78 -30.75
C PRO A 84 20.04 15.91 -29.96
N SER A 85 21.33 16.13 -30.19
CA SER A 85 22.42 15.41 -29.54
C SER A 85 23.23 16.37 -28.66
N GLY A 86 22.82 16.56 -27.39
CA GLY A 86 23.50 17.50 -26.47
C GLY A 86 23.21 18.99 -26.75
N PRO A 87 23.70 19.87 -25.86
CA PRO A 87 22.88 20.47 -24.80
C PRO A 87 21.76 21.35 -25.37
N SER A 88 20.58 21.29 -24.78
CA SER A 88 19.57 22.35 -24.97
C SER A 88 18.85 22.64 -23.66
N PHE A 89 19.53 23.39 -22.80
CA PHE A 89 18.95 24.42 -21.93
C PHE A 89 20.07 25.38 -21.47
N GLY A 90 20.09 26.60 -22.01
CA GLY A 90 20.63 27.81 -21.35
C GLY A 90 22.15 28.05 -21.18
N GLY A 91 23.05 27.13 -21.51
CA GLY A 91 24.50 27.33 -21.33
C GLY A 91 25.31 27.30 -22.63
N ARG A 92 26.27 28.24 -22.80
CA ARG A 92 27.27 28.16 -23.88
C ARG A 92 28.04 26.83 -23.78
N PRO A 93 28.34 26.16 -24.89
CA PRO A 93 29.14 24.94 -24.87
C PRO A 93 30.55 25.29 -24.39
N SER A 94 30.94 24.77 -23.24
CA SER A 94 32.34 24.69 -22.84
C SER A 94 32.96 23.47 -23.52
N GLU A 95 34.16 23.61 -24.07
CA GLU A 95 34.92 22.53 -24.75
C GLU A 95 35.27 21.33 -23.83
N GLU A 96 34.82 21.37 -22.57
CA GLU A 96 34.95 20.31 -21.55
C GLU A 96 33.60 19.70 -21.09
N SER A 97 32.52 19.79 -21.89
CA SER A 97 31.26 19.12 -21.55
C SER A 97 31.35 17.61 -21.80
N ASP A 98 31.37 16.80 -20.73
CA ASP A 98 31.37 15.34 -20.80
C ASP A 98 30.21 14.80 -21.68
N GLU A 99 30.52 13.92 -22.64
CA GLU A 99 29.59 13.33 -23.63
C GLU A 99 28.36 12.54 -23.08
N ASP A 100 28.14 12.46 -21.76
CA ASP A 100 27.04 11.67 -21.15
C ASP A 100 25.88 12.54 -20.58
N ASP A 101 25.76 13.82 -20.95
CA ASP A 101 24.67 14.66 -20.43
C ASP A 101 23.28 14.21 -20.94
N LEU A 102 22.33 14.02 -20.00
CA LEU A 102 20.94 13.68 -20.31
C LEU A 102 20.29 14.83 -21.09
N THR A 103 20.01 14.61 -22.37
CA THR A 103 19.35 15.60 -23.23
C THR A 103 17.85 15.32 -23.26
N ALA A 104 17.07 16.23 -22.68
CA ALA A 104 15.62 16.19 -22.76
C ALA A 104 15.12 16.88 -24.05
N VAL A 105 14.18 16.24 -24.73
CA VAL A 105 13.54 16.75 -25.96
C VAL A 105 12.08 17.08 -25.64
N PRO A 106 11.58 18.27 -26.00
CA PRO A 106 10.18 18.61 -25.80
C PRO A 106 9.28 17.71 -26.64
N THR A 107 8.08 17.43 -26.13
CA THR A 107 7.06 16.67 -26.86
C THR A 107 5.96 17.59 -27.38
N GLN A 108 4.99 17.03 -28.11
CA GLN A 108 3.79 17.75 -28.52
C GLN A 108 2.86 18.11 -27.33
N VAL A 109 3.13 17.57 -26.14
CA VAL A 109 2.36 17.81 -24.92
C VAL A 109 3.09 18.85 -24.06
N PRO A 110 2.49 20.03 -23.82
CA PRO A 110 3.09 21.04 -22.95
C PRO A 110 3.40 20.47 -21.56
N GLY A 111 4.61 20.74 -21.06
CA GLY A 111 5.07 20.25 -19.76
C GLY A 111 5.64 18.83 -19.77
N LEU A 112 5.58 18.09 -20.89
CA LEU A 112 6.18 16.77 -21.04
C LEU A 112 7.44 16.82 -21.92
N SER A 113 8.56 16.34 -21.38
CA SER A 113 9.80 16.14 -22.11
C SER A 113 10.24 14.68 -22.08
N LEU A 114 10.86 14.21 -23.15
CA LEU A 114 11.42 12.86 -23.28
C LEU A 114 12.95 12.91 -23.20
N VAL A 115 13.55 12.05 -22.40
CA VAL A 115 14.96 11.66 -22.53
C VAL A 115 15.00 10.35 -23.30
N PRO A 116 15.31 10.39 -24.61
CA PRO A 116 15.39 9.16 -25.40
C PRO A 116 16.61 8.35 -24.97
N GLN A 117 16.47 7.04 -24.99
CA GLN A 117 17.61 6.16 -24.77
C GLN A 117 18.49 6.16 -26.02
N ARG A 118 19.75 6.59 -25.87
CA ARG A 118 20.72 6.63 -26.97
C ARG A 118 21.71 5.49 -26.81
N TYR A 119 21.74 4.57 -27.78
CA TYR A 119 22.76 3.52 -27.85
C TYR A 119 24.05 4.09 -28.44
N ARG A 120 25.21 3.77 -27.84
CA ARG A 120 26.49 3.82 -28.55
C ARG A 120 26.67 2.50 -29.29
N VAL A 121 26.91 2.55 -30.60
CA VAL A 121 27.30 1.38 -31.39
C VAL A 121 28.50 0.71 -30.72
N GLY A 122 28.37 -0.55 -30.30
CA GLY A 122 29.41 -1.31 -29.58
C GLY A 122 29.39 -1.24 -28.04
N SER A 123 28.49 -0.48 -27.42
CA SER A 123 28.30 -0.44 -25.95
C SER A 123 26.92 -0.99 -25.58
N THR A 124 26.89 -2.14 -24.92
CA THR A 124 25.68 -2.75 -24.34
C THR A 124 25.36 -2.22 -22.94
N VAL A 125 26.03 -1.16 -22.49
CA VAL A 125 25.93 -0.68 -21.11
C VAL A 125 24.82 0.37 -21.02
N PRO A 126 23.62 0.04 -20.49
CA PRO A 126 22.63 1.05 -20.12
C PRO A 126 23.21 1.98 -19.06
N VAL A 127 22.65 3.19 -18.95
CA VAL A 127 23.00 4.17 -17.92
C VAL A 127 23.11 3.46 -16.56
N ARG A 128 24.33 3.31 -16.06
CA ARG A 128 24.58 2.58 -14.80
C ARG A 128 24.12 3.45 -13.63
N PRO A 129 23.16 2.99 -12.79
CA PRO A 129 22.72 3.72 -11.58
C PRO A 129 23.80 3.84 -10.49
N GLY A 130 25.03 3.37 -10.74
CA GLY A 130 26.16 3.39 -9.81
C GLY A 130 26.80 4.77 -9.60
N ARG A 131 26.56 5.74 -10.48
CA ARG A 131 27.02 7.13 -10.30
C ARG A 131 25.91 8.00 -9.70
N LYS A 132 25.48 7.68 -8.47
CA LYS A 132 24.43 8.40 -7.70
C LYS A 132 24.61 9.93 -7.73
N ALA A 133 25.85 10.39 -7.55
CA ALA A 133 26.18 11.82 -7.55
C ALA A 133 26.02 12.48 -8.93
N ARG A 134 26.19 11.72 -10.02
CA ARG A 134 26.06 12.22 -11.39
C ARG A 134 24.60 12.24 -11.84
N TRP A 135 23.87 11.12 -11.68
CA TRP A 135 22.45 11.06 -12.05
C TRP A 135 21.59 12.08 -11.29
N ALA A 136 21.87 12.27 -9.99
CA ALA A 136 21.23 13.31 -9.18
C ALA A 136 21.71 14.73 -9.52
N LYS A 137 22.88 14.91 -10.15
CA LYS A 137 23.37 16.21 -10.64
C LYS A 137 22.74 16.55 -11.98
N ASP A 138 22.66 15.59 -12.90
CA ASP A 138 22.05 15.76 -14.22
C ASP A 138 20.55 16.04 -14.10
N LEU A 139 19.85 15.35 -13.17
CA LEU A 139 18.44 15.61 -12.87
C LEU A 139 18.21 16.93 -12.13
N LYS A 140 19.18 17.47 -11.38
CA LYS A 140 19.05 18.80 -10.74
C LYS A 140 18.98 19.95 -11.75
N HIS A 141 19.53 19.75 -12.95
CA HIS A 141 19.47 20.74 -14.02
C HIS A 141 18.17 20.65 -14.84
N LEU A 142 17.36 19.61 -14.61
CA LEU A 142 16.07 19.40 -15.27
C LEU A 142 14.96 19.74 -14.27
N GLU A 143 14.31 20.90 -14.43
CA GLU A 143 13.16 21.28 -13.61
C GLU A 143 11.95 20.36 -13.89
N ALA A 144 11.85 19.24 -13.19
CA ALA A 144 10.73 18.30 -13.31
C ALA A 144 10.07 18.04 -11.94
N ASP A 145 8.74 18.07 -11.89
CA ASP A 145 7.96 17.62 -10.73
C ASP A 145 7.97 16.08 -10.64
N TYR A 146 7.88 15.41 -11.80
CA TYR A 146 7.81 13.95 -11.89
C TYR A 146 8.82 13.41 -12.89
N VAL A 147 9.49 12.32 -12.52
CA VAL A 147 10.36 11.54 -13.42
C VAL A 147 9.74 10.16 -13.61
N LEU A 148 9.42 9.81 -14.86
CA LEU A 148 8.89 8.50 -15.21
C LEU A 148 9.96 7.70 -15.95
N LEU A 149 10.21 6.48 -15.51
CA LEU A 149 11.15 5.55 -16.13
C LEU A 149 10.34 4.44 -16.82
N ASP A 150 10.41 4.34 -18.15
CA ASP A 150 9.89 3.18 -18.87
C ASP A 150 10.96 2.10 -18.92
N LEU A 151 10.74 1.02 -18.20
CA LEU A 151 11.72 -0.03 -18.03
C LEU A 151 11.51 -1.14 -19.05
N GLY A 152 12.63 -1.69 -19.53
CA GLY A 152 12.60 -2.85 -20.40
C GLY A 152 12.05 -4.12 -19.78
N ALA A 153 11.81 -5.11 -20.63
CA ALA A 153 11.34 -6.42 -20.19
C ALA A 153 12.39 -7.20 -19.40
N GLY A 154 11.92 -8.12 -18.55
CA GLY A 154 12.75 -9.12 -17.88
C GLY A 154 13.33 -8.65 -16.55
N THR A 155 14.35 -9.37 -16.08
CA THR A 155 14.89 -9.27 -14.71
C THR A 155 16.37 -8.91 -14.71
N GLN A 156 16.81 -8.12 -15.69
CA GLN A 156 18.20 -7.68 -15.77
C GLN A 156 18.57 -6.80 -14.56
N PRO A 157 19.78 -6.91 -13.99
CA PRO A 157 20.15 -6.18 -12.79
C PRO A 157 19.96 -4.66 -12.89
N ALA A 158 20.26 -4.05 -14.04
CA ALA A 158 20.08 -2.62 -14.27
C ALA A 158 18.60 -2.19 -14.20
N THR A 159 17.70 -2.97 -14.81
CA THR A 159 16.25 -2.77 -14.78
C THR A 159 15.71 -2.84 -13.35
N LEU A 160 16.12 -3.86 -12.60
CA LEU A 160 15.71 -4.05 -11.22
C LEU A 160 16.27 -2.95 -10.30
N ASP A 161 17.48 -2.47 -10.55
CA ASP A 161 18.06 -1.36 -9.79
C ASP A 161 17.26 -0.08 -9.93
N LEU A 162 16.83 0.25 -11.16
CA LEU A 162 15.98 1.41 -11.43
C LEU A 162 14.61 1.24 -10.76
N PHE A 163 13.99 0.07 -10.90
CA PHE A 163 12.68 -0.22 -10.29
C PHE A 163 12.71 -0.07 -8.77
N LEU A 164 13.72 -0.64 -8.10
CA LEU A 164 13.88 -0.61 -6.65
C LEU A 164 14.32 0.75 -6.10
N THR A 165 14.86 1.63 -6.95
CA THR A 165 15.31 2.97 -6.53
C THR A 165 14.21 4.01 -6.71
N ALA A 166 13.19 3.73 -7.53
CA ALA A 166 12.03 4.60 -7.72
C ALA A 166 11.17 4.68 -6.46
N ASP A 167 10.47 5.81 -6.30
CA ASP A 167 9.49 6.02 -5.23
C ASP A 167 8.28 5.10 -5.40
N PHE A 168 7.88 4.86 -6.65
CA PHE A 168 6.79 3.98 -7.03
C PHE A 168 7.22 3.07 -8.17
N GLY A 169 7.21 1.77 -7.92
CA GLY A 169 7.33 0.77 -8.97
C GLY A 169 5.94 0.30 -9.42
N ILE A 170 5.60 0.50 -10.69
CA ILE A 170 4.41 -0.03 -11.35
C ILE A 170 4.81 -1.31 -12.08
N CYS A 171 4.14 -2.43 -11.76
CA CYS A 171 4.32 -3.70 -12.44
C CYS A 171 3.14 -3.93 -13.38
N VAL A 172 3.39 -3.89 -14.69
CA VAL A 172 2.38 -4.15 -15.72
C VAL A 172 2.41 -5.62 -16.10
N THR A 173 1.24 -6.28 -16.05
CA THR A 173 1.03 -7.66 -16.49
C THR A 173 -0.05 -7.74 -17.55
N ALA A 174 -0.04 -8.80 -18.35
CA ALA A 174 -1.14 -9.16 -19.24
C ALA A 174 -1.90 -10.37 -18.65
N PRO A 175 -3.21 -10.52 -18.92
CA PRO A 175 -4.04 -11.64 -18.44
C PRO A 175 -3.79 -12.91 -19.25
N GLU A 176 -2.53 -13.34 -19.32
CA GLU A 176 -2.10 -14.57 -19.97
C GLU A 176 -1.07 -15.28 -19.08
N PRO A 177 -0.98 -16.62 -19.10
CA PRO A 177 -0.09 -17.36 -18.21
C PRO A 177 1.37 -16.86 -18.26
N PRO A 178 1.97 -16.61 -19.45
CA PRO A 178 3.33 -16.07 -19.52
C PRO A 178 3.50 -14.67 -18.90
N GLY A 179 2.46 -13.82 -18.94
CA GLY A 179 2.50 -12.48 -18.34
C GLY A 179 2.49 -12.51 -16.82
N ILE A 180 1.66 -13.39 -16.27
CA ILE A 180 1.52 -13.60 -14.83
C ILE A 180 2.79 -14.24 -14.25
N GLU A 181 3.28 -15.32 -14.88
CA GLU A 181 4.54 -15.95 -14.50
C GLU A 181 5.68 -14.92 -14.47
N ALA A 182 5.79 -14.11 -15.53
CA ALA A 182 6.83 -13.12 -15.62
C ALA A 182 6.72 -12.05 -14.52
N SER A 183 5.51 -11.66 -14.14
CA SER A 183 5.28 -10.70 -13.04
C SER A 183 5.73 -11.25 -11.69
N TYR A 184 5.42 -12.51 -11.38
CA TYR A 184 5.92 -13.16 -10.16
C TYR A 184 7.43 -13.35 -10.19
N ARG A 185 7.99 -13.79 -11.32
CA ARG A 185 9.45 -13.89 -11.52
C ARG A 185 10.13 -12.53 -11.32
N PHE A 186 9.55 -11.45 -11.83
CA PHE A 186 10.08 -10.09 -11.70
C PHE A 186 10.22 -9.67 -10.25
N VAL A 187 9.20 -9.91 -9.44
CA VAL A 187 9.21 -9.57 -8.01
C VAL A 187 10.16 -10.45 -7.21
N ARG A 188 10.21 -11.76 -7.49
CA ARG A 188 11.21 -12.65 -6.87
C ARG A 188 12.64 -12.17 -7.14
N ALA A 189 12.92 -11.78 -8.39
CA ALA A 189 14.21 -11.24 -8.78
C ALA A 189 14.49 -9.87 -8.15
N ALA A 190 13.49 -9.00 -8.05
CA ALA A 190 13.60 -7.72 -7.36
C ALA A 190 13.99 -7.91 -5.89
N PHE A 191 13.40 -8.90 -5.21
CA PHE A 191 13.75 -9.23 -3.82
C PHE A 191 15.19 -9.69 -3.67
N VAL A 192 15.60 -10.69 -4.46
CA VAL A 192 17.00 -11.17 -4.46
C VAL A 192 17.97 -10.02 -4.76
N ARG A 193 17.63 -9.15 -5.73
CA ARG A 193 18.45 -7.98 -6.07
C ARG A 193 18.54 -6.98 -4.92
N ALA A 194 17.42 -6.66 -4.26
CA ALA A 194 17.39 -5.76 -3.10
C ALA A 194 18.28 -6.29 -1.96
N LEU A 195 18.14 -7.56 -1.63
CA LEU A 195 18.94 -8.21 -0.59
C LEU A 195 20.44 -8.20 -0.92
N ARG A 196 20.82 -8.56 -2.15
CA ARG A 196 22.23 -8.51 -2.59
C ARG A 196 22.80 -7.09 -2.57
N ARG A 197 21.99 -6.05 -2.86
CA ARG A 197 22.41 -4.64 -2.75
C ARG A 197 22.64 -4.22 -1.31
N ALA A 198 21.74 -4.60 -0.39
CA ALA A 198 21.86 -4.29 1.03
C ALA A 198 23.13 -4.90 1.65
N LEU A 199 23.54 -6.07 1.15
CA LEU A 199 24.66 -6.85 1.66
C LEU A 199 25.96 -6.68 0.87
N VAL A 200 26.04 -5.73 -0.07
CA VAL A 200 27.21 -5.60 -0.98
C VAL A 200 28.55 -5.46 -0.26
N LYS A 201 28.55 -4.89 0.96
CA LYS A 201 29.74 -4.71 1.79
C LYS A 201 30.03 -5.90 2.71
N ASP A 202 29.10 -6.83 2.87
CA ASP A 202 29.19 -7.98 3.78
C ASP A 202 29.24 -9.29 2.98
N ARG A 203 30.47 -9.68 2.60
CA ARG A 203 30.71 -10.92 1.83
C ARG A 203 30.31 -12.18 2.58
N PHE A 204 30.34 -12.18 3.91
CA PHE A 204 29.96 -13.34 4.70
C PHE A 204 28.45 -13.55 4.65
N LYS A 205 27.67 -12.49 4.90
CA LYS A 205 26.20 -12.55 4.79
C LYS A 205 25.73 -12.88 3.38
N LEU A 206 26.39 -12.36 2.34
CA LEU A 206 26.10 -12.75 0.95
C LEU A 206 26.25 -14.25 0.71
N ARG A 207 27.29 -14.90 1.26
CA ARG A 207 27.46 -16.35 1.15
C ARG A 207 26.35 -17.13 1.85
N LEU A 208 25.82 -16.62 2.97
CA LEU A 208 24.67 -17.24 3.64
C LEU A 208 23.40 -17.16 2.78
N VAL A 209 23.16 -16.02 2.12
CA VAL A 209 22.06 -15.88 1.16
C VAL A 209 22.21 -16.86 0.01
N GLU A 210 23.40 -16.96 -0.59
CA GLU A 210 23.68 -17.89 -1.70
C GLU A 210 23.49 -19.36 -1.29
N ARG A 211 23.86 -19.72 -0.06
CA ARG A 211 23.60 -21.05 0.50
C ARG A 211 22.11 -21.33 0.68
N ALA A 212 21.35 -20.37 1.18
CA ALA A 212 19.90 -20.49 1.33
C ALA A 212 19.18 -20.60 -0.03
N GLU A 213 19.62 -19.83 -1.04
CA GLU A 213 19.12 -19.95 -2.42
C GLU A 213 19.43 -21.34 -3.01
N ALA A 214 20.65 -21.87 -2.81
CA ALA A 214 21.02 -23.19 -3.32
C ALA A 214 20.18 -24.33 -2.70
N GLU A 215 19.74 -24.19 -1.45
CA GLU A 215 18.86 -25.16 -0.77
C GLU A 215 17.43 -25.17 -1.34
N LEU A 216 16.88 -24.00 -1.67
CA LEU A 216 15.50 -23.86 -2.16
C LEU A 216 15.38 -24.00 -3.68
N GLY A 217 16.48 -23.85 -4.41
CA GLY A 217 16.53 -23.86 -5.87
C GLY A 217 16.49 -22.46 -6.48
N PRO A 218 16.47 -22.36 -7.82
CA PRO A 218 16.58 -21.08 -8.51
C PRO A 218 15.36 -20.20 -8.23
N LEU A 219 15.63 -18.96 -7.78
CA LEU A 219 14.64 -17.91 -7.61
C LEU A 219 13.44 -18.32 -6.71
N PRO A 220 13.71 -18.67 -5.43
CA PRO A 220 12.71 -19.16 -4.50
C PRO A 220 11.64 -18.10 -4.18
N ALA A 221 10.56 -18.51 -3.48
CA ALA A 221 9.61 -17.52 -3.01
C ALA A 221 10.29 -16.61 -1.97
N PRO A 222 10.03 -15.29 -1.98
CA PRO A 222 10.73 -14.35 -1.09
C PRO A 222 10.59 -14.71 0.39
N HIS A 223 9.38 -15.05 0.84
CA HIS A 223 9.15 -15.46 2.23
C HIS A 223 9.90 -16.76 2.61
N GLU A 224 9.95 -17.76 1.73
CA GLU A 224 10.73 -18.98 1.97
C GLU A 224 12.22 -18.68 2.11
N LEU A 225 12.73 -17.76 1.29
CA LEU A 225 14.13 -17.33 1.37
C LEU A 225 14.40 -16.58 2.68
N VAL A 226 13.49 -15.71 3.14
CA VAL A 226 13.57 -15.07 4.47
C VAL A 226 13.67 -16.12 5.57
N HIS A 227 12.78 -17.12 5.56
CA HIS A 227 12.77 -18.21 6.56
C HIS A 227 14.03 -19.06 6.49
N ALA A 228 14.51 -19.39 5.29
CA ALA A 228 15.74 -20.15 5.10
C ALA A 228 16.97 -19.40 5.62
N ILE A 229 17.07 -18.10 5.34
CA ILE A 229 18.14 -17.25 5.86
C ILE A 229 18.07 -17.14 7.38
N ALA A 230 16.86 -16.96 7.96
CA ALA A 230 16.66 -16.82 9.39
C ALA A 230 17.11 -18.06 10.19
N ARG A 231 17.10 -19.26 9.58
CA ARG A 231 17.67 -20.48 10.16
C ARG A 231 19.19 -20.44 10.31
N TYR A 232 19.89 -19.72 9.44
CA TYR A 232 21.34 -19.54 9.50
C TYR A 232 21.74 -18.35 10.38
N ASP A 233 21.03 -17.23 10.24
CA ASP A 233 21.28 -15.99 10.97
C ASP A 233 19.98 -15.20 11.13
N THR A 234 19.48 -15.09 12.36
CA THR A 234 18.22 -14.39 12.67
C THR A 234 18.30 -12.89 12.35
N SER A 235 19.46 -12.25 12.57
CA SER A 235 19.64 -10.83 12.28
C SER A 235 19.59 -10.55 10.77
N LEU A 236 20.18 -11.45 9.97
CA LEU A 236 20.10 -11.40 8.52
C LEU A 236 18.68 -11.72 8.02
N GLY A 237 17.99 -12.64 8.69
CA GLY A 237 16.56 -12.88 8.47
C GLY A 237 15.72 -11.63 8.65
N GLN A 238 15.98 -10.82 9.70
CA GLN A 238 15.30 -9.54 9.92
C GLN A 238 15.59 -8.53 8.80
N VAL A 239 16.85 -8.44 8.35
CA VAL A 239 17.21 -7.60 7.20
C VAL A 239 16.43 -8.05 5.95
N ALA A 240 16.41 -9.35 5.67
CA ALA A 240 15.67 -9.90 4.54
C ALA A 240 14.16 -9.64 4.64
N ALA A 241 13.56 -9.81 5.81
CA ALA A 241 12.16 -9.48 6.08
C ALA A 241 11.86 -7.99 5.85
N SER A 242 12.76 -7.11 6.28
CA SER A 242 12.61 -5.66 6.09
C SER A 242 12.72 -5.24 4.62
N GLU A 243 13.62 -5.86 3.85
CA GLU A 243 13.76 -5.62 2.42
C GLU A 243 12.56 -6.19 1.64
N LEU A 244 12.02 -7.34 2.05
CA LEU A 244 10.80 -7.89 1.47
C LEU A 244 9.59 -6.96 1.69
N ALA A 245 9.40 -6.46 2.92
CA ALA A 245 8.28 -5.60 3.26
C ALA A 245 8.30 -4.24 2.50
N ARG A 246 9.47 -3.80 2.04
CA ARG A 246 9.63 -2.60 1.20
C ARG A 246 9.20 -2.82 -0.24
N ILE A 247 9.24 -4.05 -0.73
CA ILE A 247 8.87 -4.37 -2.11
C ILE A 247 7.36 -4.41 -2.20
N ARG A 248 6.80 -3.29 -2.67
CA ARG A 248 5.36 -3.11 -2.82
C ARG A 248 4.98 -2.59 -4.22
N PRO A 249 5.01 -3.46 -5.24
CA PRO A 249 4.71 -3.07 -6.62
C PRO A 249 3.25 -2.69 -6.81
N ARG A 250 2.99 -1.68 -7.63
CA ARG A 250 1.66 -1.23 -8.03
C ARG A 250 1.24 -2.03 -9.26
N LEU A 251 0.30 -2.94 -9.10
CA LEU A 251 -0.11 -3.86 -10.16
C LEU A 251 -1.09 -3.19 -11.13
N VAL A 252 -0.78 -3.28 -12.42
CA VAL A 252 -1.69 -2.93 -13.52
C VAL A 252 -1.88 -4.15 -14.42
N VAL A 253 -3.13 -4.54 -14.67
CA VAL A 253 -3.48 -5.60 -15.62
C VAL A 253 -3.87 -4.97 -16.95
N ASN A 254 -3.03 -5.08 -17.96
CA ASN A 254 -3.27 -4.50 -19.28
C ASN A 254 -3.80 -5.55 -20.27
N GLY A 255 -4.69 -5.12 -21.17
CA GLY A 255 -5.29 -6.00 -22.18
C GLY A 255 -6.33 -6.96 -21.62
N ALA A 256 -7.09 -6.54 -20.60
CA ALA A 256 -8.21 -7.31 -20.06
C ALA A 256 -9.29 -7.51 -21.14
N ARG A 257 -9.63 -8.76 -21.46
CA ARG A 257 -10.60 -9.09 -22.52
C ARG A 257 -11.92 -9.56 -21.94
N LEU A 258 -11.85 -10.33 -20.87
CA LEU A 258 -12.99 -10.93 -20.20
C LEU A 258 -13.27 -10.20 -18.89
N ARG A 259 -14.52 -10.30 -18.42
CA ARG A 259 -14.88 -9.80 -17.08
C ARG A 259 -14.07 -10.47 -15.96
N ALA A 260 -13.66 -11.73 -16.14
CA ALA A 260 -12.79 -12.39 -15.17
C ALA A 260 -11.40 -11.73 -15.09
N ASP A 261 -10.90 -11.13 -16.18
CA ASP A 261 -9.59 -10.47 -16.22
C ASP A 261 -9.58 -9.17 -15.39
N THR A 262 -10.74 -8.52 -15.22
CA THR A 262 -10.85 -7.29 -14.43
C THR A 262 -10.61 -7.54 -12.93
N ASP A 263 -10.94 -8.76 -12.49
CA ASP A 263 -10.76 -9.23 -11.11
C ASP A 263 -9.40 -9.92 -10.89
N LEU A 264 -8.68 -10.25 -11.97
CA LEU A 264 -7.39 -10.94 -11.93
C LEU A 264 -6.38 -10.23 -11.01
N GLY A 265 -6.36 -8.90 -11.04
CA GLY A 265 -5.44 -8.11 -10.22
C GLY A 265 -5.64 -8.32 -8.71
N PHE A 266 -6.89 -8.46 -8.25
CA PHE A 266 -7.19 -8.74 -6.84
C PHE A 266 -6.70 -10.15 -6.46
N SER A 267 -6.99 -11.14 -7.30
CA SER A 267 -6.56 -12.52 -7.10
C SER A 267 -5.03 -12.66 -7.07
N MET A 268 -4.32 -11.95 -7.95
CA MET A 268 -2.85 -11.92 -7.94
C MET A 268 -2.29 -11.29 -6.66
N CYS A 269 -2.92 -10.22 -6.15
CA CYS A 269 -2.47 -9.58 -4.90
C CYS A 269 -2.60 -10.53 -3.71
N ASP A 270 -3.71 -11.25 -3.62
CA ASP A 270 -3.97 -12.22 -2.55
C ASP A 270 -2.97 -13.38 -2.60
N LEU A 271 -2.83 -14.02 -3.77
CA LEU A 271 -1.92 -15.15 -3.94
C LEU A 271 -0.46 -14.76 -3.79
N ALA A 272 -0.05 -13.57 -4.25
CA ALA A 272 1.31 -13.08 -4.04
C ALA A 272 1.60 -12.83 -2.56
N ARG A 273 0.64 -12.30 -1.80
CA ARG A 273 0.82 -12.10 -0.36
C ARG A 273 0.98 -13.44 0.35
N ARG A 274 0.14 -14.42 0.02
CA ARG A 274 0.13 -15.75 0.66
C ARG A 274 1.33 -16.61 0.28
N HIS A 275 1.71 -16.64 -1.00
CA HIS A 275 2.71 -17.58 -1.53
C HIS A 275 4.05 -16.94 -1.87
N LEU A 276 4.15 -15.61 -1.93
CA LEU A 276 5.42 -14.91 -2.10
C LEU A 276 5.81 -14.10 -0.86
N GLY A 277 4.85 -13.75 0.00
CA GLY A 277 5.06 -12.78 1.08
C GLY A 277 5.20 -11.34 0.58
N VAL A 278 4.77 -11.08 -0.67
CA VAL A 278 4.90 -9.76 -1.30
C VAL A 278 3.53 -9.10 -1.37
N ALA A 279 3.43 -7.88 -0.83
CA ALA A 279 2.24 -7.06 -1.00
C ALA A 279 2.25 -6.37 -2.36
N PHE A 280 1.28 -6.67 -3.22
CA PHE A 280 0.99 -5.83 -4.38
C PHE A 280 -0.12 -4.83 -4.03
N ASP A 281 -0.03 -3.63 -4.61
CA ASP A 281 -1.13 -2.66 -4.60
C ASP A 281 -1.83 -2.69 -5.96
N TYR A 282 -3.03 -3.27 -6.04
CA TYR A 282 -3.78 -3.25 -7.30
C TYR A 282 -4.29 -1.84 -7.63
N VAL A 283 -3.80 -1.27 -8.72
CA VAL A 283 -4.16 0.08 -9.16
C VAL A 283 -5.29 0.06 -10.18
N GLY A 284 -5.38 -0.98 -11.01
CA GLY A 284 -6.48 -1.15 -11.95
C GLY A 284 -6.10 -1.98 -13.17
N HIS A 285 -7.03 -2.05 -14.11
CA HIS A 285 -6.84 -2.72 -15.38
C HIS A 285 -7.13 -1.78 -16.55
N VAL A 286 -6.59 -2.14 -17.72
CA VAL A 286 -6.90 -1.53 -19.01
C VAL A 286 -7.56 -2.60 -19.87
N GLU A 287 -8.80 -2.37 -20.29
CA GLU A 287 -9.52 -3.25 -21.20
C GLU A 287 -8.83 -3.27 -22.59
N GLN A 288 -8.96 -4.38 -23.30
CA GLN A 288 -8.58 -4.47 -24.70
C GLN A 288 -9.40 -3.46 -25.50
N ASP A 289 -8.73 -2.49 -26.12
CA ASP A 289 -9.36 -1.39 -26.85
C ASP A 289 -8.56 -1.10 -28.12
N ASP A 290 -9.20 -1.22 -29.29
CA ASP A 290 -8.57 -0.96 -30.59
C ASP A 290 -8.12 0.49 -30.71
N ALA A 291 -8.72 1.42 -29.96
CA ALA A 291 -8.26 2.81 -29.91
C ALA A 291 -6.82 2.93 -29.38
N ILE A 292 -6.40 2.05 -28.45
CA ILE A 292 -5.00 2.02 -27.98
C ILE A 292 -4.09 1.60 -29.12
N TRP A 293 -4.47 0.54 -29.85
CA TRP A 293 -3.70 0.07 -31.00
C TRP A 293 -3.60 1.14 -32.10
N LEU A 294 -4.73 1.77 -32.46
CA LEU A 294 -4.77 2.88 -33.41
C LEU A 294 -3.88 4.04 -32.98
N SER A 295 -3.88 4.40 -31.69
CA SER A 295 -3.04 5.48 -31.17
C SER A 295 -1.54 5.22 -31.37
N VAL A 296 -1.10 3.96 -31.23
CA VAL A 296 0.28 3.56 -31.52
C VAL A 296 0.59 3.67 -33.01
N VAL A 297 -0.34 3.25 -33.87
CA VAL A 297 -0.21 3.40 -35.34
C VAL A 297 -0.14 4.87 -35.75
N HIS A 298 -0.96 5.72 -35.13
CA HIS A 298 -0.97 7.17 -35.35
C HIS A 298 0.22 7.89 -34.70
N GLN A 299 1.03 7.18 -33.91
CA GLN A 299 2.16 7.75 -33.17
C GLN A 299 1.72 8.90 -32.26
N ARG A 300 0.58 8.72 -31.60
CA ARG A 300 0.00 9.69 -30.68
C ARG A 300 -0.51 8.98 -29.43
N PRO A 301 -0.26 9.48 -28.22
CA PRO A 301 -0.81 8.90 -27.00
C PRO A 301 -2.35 8.80 -27.05
N VAL A 302 -2.93 7.68 -26.59
CA VAL A 302 -4.39 7.46 -26.64
C VAL A 302 -5.19 8.51 -25.88
N LEU A 303 -4.64 9.09 -24.81
CA LEU A 303 -5.30 10.20 -24.09
C LEU A 303 -5.44 11.49 -24.92
N ILE A 304 -4.75 11.58 -26.06
CA ILE A 304 -4.81 12.69 -27.01
C ILE A 304 -5.56 12.25 -28.26
N ASP A 305 -5.20 11.09 -28.80
CA ASP A 305 -5.75 10.57 -30.05
C ASP A 305 -7.22 10.14 -29.92
N SER A 306 -7.60 9.53 -28.78
CA SER A 306 -8.94 9.00 -28.53
C SER A 306 -9.32 9.11 -27.03
N PRO A 307 -9.42 10.34 -26.48
CA PRO A 307 -9.58 10.57 -25.02
C PRO A 307 -10.84 9.95 -24.42
N THR A 308 -11.89 9.74 -25.23
CA THR A 308 -13.17 9.19 -24.78
C THR A 308 -13.25 7.67 -24.84
N SER A 309 -12.21 6.99 -25.35
CA SER A 309 -12.18 5.53 -25.47
C SER A 309 -12.20 4.85 -24.10
N LYS A 310 -12.53 3.55 -24.06
CA LYS A 310 -12.57 2.79 -22.80
C LYS A 310 -11.17 2.69 -22.19
N GLY A 311 -10.19 2.35 -23.02
CA GLY A 311 -8.78 2.28 -22.66
C GLY A 311 -8.23 3.61 -22.13
N ALA A 312 -8.56 4.73 -22.79
CA ALA A 312 -8.19 6.07 -22.33
C ALA A 312 -8.75 6.36 -20.91
N ARG A 313 -10.05 6.10 -20.68
CA ARG A 313 -10.68 6.26 -19.36
C ARG A 313 -10.09 5.35 -18.30
N ASN A 314 -9.73 4.11 -18.66
CA ASN A 314 -9.06 3.17 -17.76
C ASN A 314 -7.68 3.69 -17.33
N LEU A 315 -6.87 4.14 -18.29
CA LEU A 315 -5.54 4.73 -18.05
C LEU A 315 -5.65 5.99 -17.18
N GLU A 316 -6.65 6.85 -17.43
CA GLU A 316 -6.91 8.03 -16.60
C GLU A 316 -7.22 7.64 -15.14
N ARG A 317 -8.05 6.61 -14.93
CA ARG A 317 -8.41 6.10 -13.60
C ARG A 317 -7.20 5.54 -12.86
N ILE A 318 -6.34 4.80 -13.58
CA ILE A 318 -5.07 4.28 -13.07
C ILE A 318 -4.16 5.44 -12.66
N ALA A 319 -4.00 6.45 -13.51
CA ALA A 319 -3.17 7.62 -13.24
C ALA A 319 -3.64 8.41 -12.01
N ARG A 320 -4.95 8.64 -11.87
CA ARG A 320 -5.56 9.27 -10.68
C ARG A 320 -5.26 8.49 -9.40
N ARG A 321 -5.35 7.16 -9.44
CA ARG A 321 -5.05 6.30 -8.28
C ARG A 321 -3.57 6.33 -7.92
N ILE A 322 -2.66 6.31 -8.90
CA ILE A 322 -1.22 6.45 -8.67
C ILE A 322 -0.90 7.79 -8.00
N LEU A 323 -1.51 8.88 -8.48
CA LEU A 323 -1.35 10.21 -7.88
C LEU A 323 -1.85 10.27 -6.43
N ALA A 324 -3.03 9.70 -6.15
CA ALA A 324 -3.57 9.64 -4.80
C ALA A 324 -2.64 8.84 -3.86
N LEU A 325 -2.12 7.70 -4.34
CA LEU A 325 -1.13 6.92 -3.60
C LEU A 325 0.17 7.71 -3.39
N ALA A 326 0.59 8.50 -4.39
CA ALA A 326 1.80 9.29 -4.30
C ALA A 326 1.71 10.42 -3.28
N ALA A 327 0.58 11.13 -3.24
CA ALA A 327 0.32 12.17 -2.25
C ALA A 327 0.19 11.64 -0.81
N SER A 328 -0.26 10.39 -0.64
CA SER A 328 -0.46 9.79 0.69
C SER A 328 0.82 9.29 1.39
N ARG A 329 2.01 9.48 0.81
CA ARG A 329 3.31 9.05 1.39
C ARG A 329 3.77 9.88 2.60
N ASP A 330 3.17 11.03 2.87
CA ASP A 330 3.53 11.87 4.03
C ASP A 330 3.06 11.30 5.37
N GLN A 331 2.30 10.19 5.37
CA GLN A 331 1.99 9.43 6.58
C GLN A 331 2.84 8.16 6.58
N GLU A 332 3.78 8.05 7.51
CA GLU A 332 4.57 6.85 7.78
C GLU A 332 3.65 5.64 7.91
N ARG A 333 3.54 4.85 6.84
CA ARG A 333 2.77 3.61 6.87
C ARG A 333 3.61 2.58 7.61
N GLU A 334 3.12 2.14 8.76
CA GLU A 334 3.68 1.01 9.50
C GLU A 334 3.96 -0.13 8.52
N THR A 335 5.24 -0.45 8.36
CA THR A 335 5.67 -1.52 7.46
C THR A 335 5.34 -2.82 8.17
N GLU A 336 4.31 -3.53 7.70
CA GLU A 336 3.91 -4.82 8.23
C GLU A 336 5.14 -5.76 8.24
N SER A 337 5.55 -6.22 9.42
CA SER A 337 6.75 -7.03 9.57
C SER A 337 6.49 -8.44 9.03
N VAL A 338 7.33 -8.90 8.10
CA VAL A 338 7.25 -10.30 7.63
C VAL A 338 7.74 -11.25 8.73
N PRO A 339 6.94 -12.23 9.16
CA PRO A 339 7.36 -13.19 10.19
C PRO A 339 8.58 -14.01 9.76
N LEU A 340 9.52 -14.25 10.70
CA LEU A 340 10.74 -15.03 10.45
C LEU A 340 10.51 -16.54 10.49
N THR A 341 9.38 -16.97 11.07
CA THR A 341 8.97 -18.37 11.13
C THR A 341 7.72 -18.57 10.27
N PRO A 342 7.60 -19.71 9.57
CA PRO A 342 6.38 -20.05 8.84
C PRO A 342 5.20 -20.11 9.79
N ALA A 343 4.14 -19.34 9.52
CA ALA A 343 2.87 -19.48 10.22
C ALA A 343 2.00 -20.49 9.47
N HIS A 344 1.30 -21.35 10.21
CA HIS A 344 0.26 -22.20 9.65
C HIS A 344 -1.06 -21.45 9.72
N PRO A 345 -1.69 -21.09 8.58
CA PRO A 345 -2.92 -20.33 8.60
C PRO A 345 -4.04 -21.16 9.23
N ASN A 346 -4.86 -20.52 10.05
CA ASN A 346 -6.08 -21.15 10.56
C ASN A 346 -7.14 -21.28 9.44
N LEU A 347 -8.22 -22.06 9.67
CA LEU A 347 -9.23 -22.35 8.66
C LEU A 347 -10.00 -21.09 8.22
N TYR A 348 -10.13 -20.08 9.09
CA TYR A 348 -10.72 -18.79 8.70
C TYR A 348 -9.81 -18.02 7.75
N GLU A 349 -8.51 -17.97 8.04
CA GLU A 349 -7.50 -17.37 7.18
C GLU A 349 -7.38 -18.10 5.84
N VAL A 350 -7.49 -19.43 5.83
CA VAL A 350 -7.51 -20.23 4.59
C VAL A 350 -8.64 -19.76 3.66
N LEU A 351 -9.81 -19.41 4.22
CA LEU A 351 -10.97 -18.91 3.48
C LEU A 351 -10.97 -17.39 3.24
N LEU A 352 -10.04 -16.64 3.84
CA LEU A 352 -10.11 -15.17 3.97
C LEU A 352 -11.44 -14.71 4.60
N ALA A 353 -11.89 -15.44 5.60
CA ALA A 353 -13.06 -15.13 6.41
C ALA A 353 -12.64 -14.66 7.80
N HIS A 354 -13.60 -14.09 8.54
CA HIS A 354 -13.42 -13.72 9.93
C HIS A 354 -14.19 -14.69 10.83
N ARG A 355 -13.80 -14.80 12.10
CA ARG A 355 -14.45 -15.71 13.07
C ARG A 355 -15.96 -15.47 13.20
N GLY A 356 -16.40 -14.22 13.06
CA GLY A 356 -17.82 -13.82 13.09
C GLY A 356 -18.61 -14.06 11.79
N ALA A 357 -17.98 -14.63 10.75
CA ALA A 357 -18.61 -14.79 9.45
C ALA A 357 -19.86 -15.69 9.53
N THR A 358 -20.92 -15.24 8.87
CA THR A 358 -22.15 -16.00 8.67
C THR A 358 -21.93 -17.19 7.73
N ASP A 359 -22.79 -18.20 7.80
CA ASP A 359 -22.69 -19.37 6.92
C ASP A 359 -22.71 -19.01 5.43
N GLU A 360 -23.50 -17.99 5.05
CA GLU A 360 -23.55 -17.50 3.68
C GLU A 360 -22.24 -16.84 3.24
N GLU A 361 -21.61 -16.07 4.13
CA GLU A 361 -20.27 -15.51 3.88
C GLU A 361 -19.21 -16.59 3.76
N LEU A 362 -19.26 -17.62 4.61
CA LEU A 362 -18.36 -18.77 4.56
C LEU A 362 -18.53 -19.57 3.26
N ARG A 363 -19.76 -19.84 2.81
CA ARG A 363 -20.02 -20.51 1.53
C ARG A 363 -19.47 -19.71 0.34
N ARG A 364 -19.65 -18.38 0.35
CA ARG A 364 -19.08 -17.50 -0.69
C ARG A 364 -17.55 -17.48 -0.65
N ALA A 365 -16.98 -17.43 0.54
CA ALA A 365 -15.53 -17.47 0.74
C ALA A 365 -14.92 -18.77 0.23
N TYR A 366 -15.51 -19.91 0.60
CA TYR A 366 -15.14 -21.23 0.08
C TYR A 366 -15.21 -21.29 -1.44
N LYS A 367 -16.33 -20.87 -2.05
CA LYS A 367 -16.47 -20.88 -3.51
C LYS A 367 -15.36 -20.07 -4.18
N ARG A 368 -15.07 -18.86 -3.68
CA ARG A 368 -13.99 -18.01 -4.22
C ARG A 368 -12.62 -18.68 -4.10
N GLN A 369 -12.29 -19.24 -2.94
CA GLN A 369 -11.00 -19.90 -2.74
C GLN A 369 -10.87 -21.16 -3.60
N ARG A 370 -11.92 -21.98 -3.69
CA ARG A 370 -11.92 -23.15 -4.55
C ARG A 370 -11.74 -22.80 -6.02
N ASP A 371 -12.45 -21.79 -6.51
CA ASP A 371 -12.33 -21.31 -7.89
C ASP A 371 -10.94 -20.71 -8.17
N LEU A 372 -10.32 -20.07 -7.17
CA LEU A 372 -8.97 -19.53 -7.26
C LEU A 372 -7.90 -20.63 -7.29
N TYR A 373 -8.11 -21.72 -6.55
CA TYR A 373 -7.15 -22.82 -6.41
C TYR A 373 -7.35 -24.01 -7.35
N GLN A 374 -8.37 -23.95 -8.21
CA GLN A 374 -8.61 -25.01 -9.19
C GLN A 374 -7.43 -25.17 -10.18
N PRO A 375 -7.16 -26.39 -10.67
CA PRO A 375 -6.17 -26.61 -11.73
C PRO A 375 -6.45 -25.74 -12.95
N GLY A 376 -5.42 -25.08 -13.48
CA GLY A 376 -5.55 -24.17 -14.62
C GLY A 376 -6.05 -22.77 -14.27
N SER A 377 -6.26 -22.46 -12.99
CA SER A 377 -6.52 -21.08 -12.53
C SER A 377 -5.40 -20.15 -12.95
N LEU A 378 -5.75 -19.12 -13.72
CA LEU A 378 -4.83 -18.18 -14.31
C LEU A 378 -3.92 -17.45 -13.30
N PRO A 379 -4.41 -16.86 -12.18
CA PRO A 379 -3.55 -16.16 -11.22
C PRO A 379 -2.63 -17.09 -10.40
N LEU A 380 -2.86 -18.41 -10.40
CA LEU A 380 -1.98 -19.40 -9.78
C LEU A 380 -0.76 -19.78 -10.63
N THR A 381 -0.68 -19.29 -11.87
CA THR A 381 0.39 -19.66 -12.81
C THR A 381 1.78 -19.51 -12.19
N SER A 382 2.54 -20.60 -12.16
CA SER A 382 3.94 -20.66 -11.67
C SER A 382 4.13 -20.35 -10.17
N LEU A 383 3.05 -20.24 -9.38
CA LEU A 383 3.19 -20.01 -7.93
C LEU A 383 3.41 -21.29 -7.13
N LEU A 384 2.67 -22.35 -7.48
CA LEU A 384 2.63 -23.60 -6.72
C LEU A 384 2.99 -24.79 -7.61
N ARG A 385 3.67 -25.76 -7.03
CA ARG A 385 3.83 -27.10 -7.61
C ARG A 385 2.52 -27.89 -7.47
N GLU A 386 2.31 -28.91 -8.31
CA GLU A 386 1.07 -29.71 -8.26
C GLU A 386 0.76 -30.30 -6.88
N GLY A 387 1.80 -30.80 -6.17
CA GLY A 387 1.63 -31.34 -4.82
C GLY A 387 1.27 -30.29 -3.78
N GLU A 388 1.80 -29.07 -3.91
CA GLU A 388 1.49 -27.94 -3.03
C GLU A 388 0.07 -27.45 -3.28
N GLN A 389 -0.33 -27.32 -4.55
CA GLN A 389 -1.69 -26.95 -4.93
C GLN A 389 -2.73 -27.95 -4.39
N ARG A 390 -2.48 -29.26 -4.50
CA ARG A 390 -3.37 -30.28 -3.92
C ARG A 390 -3.53 -30.14 -2.40
N ARG A 391 -2.45 -29.80 -1.69
CA ARG A 391 -2.51 -29.54 -0.23
C ARG A 391 -3.33 -28.30 0.11
N GLU A 392 -3.19 -27.23 -0.66
CA GLU A 392 -3.99 -26.02 -0.46
C GLU A 392 -5.47 -26.28 -0.73
N VAL A 393 -5.81 -27.01 -1.80
CA VAL A 393 -7.20 -27.44 -2.07
C VAL A 393 -7.74 -28.29 -0.92
N ALA A 394 -6.97 -29.27 -0.44
CA ALA A 394 -7.40 -30.10 0.69
C ALA A 394 -7.69 -29.26 1.96
N ARG A 395 -6.88 -28.25 2.25
CA ARG A 395 -7.15 -27.32 3.38
C ARG A 395 -8.39 -26.47 3.17
N ILE A 396 -8.68 -26.05 1.93
CA ILE A 396 -9.90 -25.29 1.61
C ILE A 396 -11.15 -26.15 1.83
N GLU A 397 -11.10 -27.44 1.44
CA GLU A 397 -12.18 -28.40 1.70
C GLU A 397 -12.33 -28.68 3.21
N GLU A 398 -11.22 -28.87 3.93
CA GLU A 398 -11.22 -29.03 5.39
C GLU A 398 -11.85 -27.81 6.10
N ALA A 399 -11.52 -26.60 5.65
CA ALA A 399 -12.08 -25.36 6.18
C ALA A 399 -13.59 -25.29 5.94
N HIS A 400 -14.07 -25.66 4.75
CA HIS A 400 -15.48 -25.73 4.45
C HIS A 400 -16.22 -26.72 5.36
N ASP A 401 -15.71 -27.94 5.47
CA ASP A 401 -16.35 -29.03 6.22
C ASP A 401 -16.34 -28.81 7.74
N THR A 402 -15.38 -28.02 8.22
CA THR A 402 -15.26 -27.69 9.65
C THR A 402 -16.05 -26.44 10.01
N LEU A 403 -15.95 -25.37 9.21
CA LEU A 403 -16.53 -24.07 9.56
C LEU A 403 -18.03 -23.95 9.27
N LEU A 404 -18.58 -24.76 8.35
CA LEU A 404 -20.03 -24.78 8.09
C LEU A 404 -20.80 -25.77 8.97
N ASP A 405 -20.10 -26.68 9.65
CA ASP A 405 -20.72 -27.55 10.65
C ASP A 405 -20.68 -26.86 12.02
N PRO A 406 -21.83 -26.56 12.66
CA PRO A 406 -21.86 -25.82 13.92
C PRO A 406 -21.09 -26.50 15.07
N LEU A 407 -21.11 -27.83 15.14
CA LEU A 407 -20.45 -28.58 16.21
C LEU A 407 -18.93 -28.61 15.99
N ARG A 408 -18.50 -28.87 14.75
CA ARG A 408 -17.07 -28.87 14.39
C ARG A 408 -16.46 -27.47 14.49
N ARG A 409 -17.17 -26.44 14.04
CA ARG A 409 -16.74 -25.03 14.16
C ARG A 409 -16.52 -24.66 15.63
N LYS A 410 -17.44 -25.03 16.52
CA LYS A 410 -17.30 -24.74 17.96
C LYS A 410 -16.08 -25.45 18.57
N ALA A 411 -15.85 -26.71 18.22
CA ALA A 411 -14.69 -27.46 18.69
C ALA A 411 -13.36 -26.89 18.14
N TYR A 412 -13.36 -26.48 16.88
CA TYR A 412 -12.22 -25.84 16.21
C TYR A 412 -11.89 -24.48 16.83
N ASP A 413 -12.91 -23.64 17.05
CA ASP A 413 -12.75 -22.33 17.69
C ASP A 413 -12.11 -22.48 19.08
N ALA A 414 -12.55 -23.48 19.86
CA ALA A 414 -12.00 -23.75 21.19
C ALA A 414 -10.53 -24.21 21.18
N SER A 415 -10.05 -24.82 20.09
CA SER A 415 -8.66 -25.31 20.00
C SER A 415 -7.69 -24.25 19.48
N ILE A 416 -8.13 -23.41 18.53
CA ILE A 416 -7.28 -22.40 17.89
C ILE A 416 -7.30 -21.07 18.61
N PHE A 417 -8.45 -20.72 19.19
CA PHE A 417 -8.62 -19.54 20.02
C PHE A 417 -8.93 -20.00 21.43
N PRO A 418 -7.97 -20.67 22.12
CA PRO A 418 -8.14 -20.95 23.53
C PRO A 418 -8.42 -19.61 24.22
N GLU A 419 -9.37 -19.60 25.14
CA GLU A 419 -9.55 -18.46 26.02
C GLU A 419 -8.19 -18.25 26.73
N THR A 420 -7.44 -17.25 26.27
CA THR A 420 -6.10 -16.97 26.80
C THR A 420 -6.24 -16.80 28.31
N GLU A 421 -5.40 -17.44 29.12
CA GLU A 421 -5.31 -17.14 30.56
C GLU A 421 -4.80 -15.70 30.86
N ALA A 422 -4.58 -14.88 29.82
CA ALA A 422 -4.49 -13.42 29.92
C ALA A 422 -5.86 -12.71 29.98
N GLU A 423 -6.93 -13.47 29.80
CA GLU A 423 -8.28 -13.26 30.34
C GLU A 423 -8.61 -14.49 31.19
N ALA A 424 -7.81 -14.77 32.23
CA ALA A 424 -8.45 -15.28 33.43
C ALA A 424 -9.68 -14.38 33.65
N PRO A 425 -10.90 -14.92 33.84
CA PRO A 425 -12.04 -14.08 34.15
C PRO A 425 -11.56 -13.19 35.29
N ARG A 426 -11.41 -11.88 35.04
CA ARG A 426 -11.22 -10.91 36.11
C ARG A 426 -12.26 -11.33 37.10
N SER A 427 -11.80 -11.84 38.25
CA SER A 427 -12.55 -12.60 39.23
C SER A 427 -14.06 -12.41 39.07
N VAL A 428 -14.85 -13.47 39.00
CA VAL A 428 -16.33 -13.37 39.00
C VAL A 428 -16.83 -12.44 40.14
N GLU A 429 -16.01 -12.21 41.18
CA GLU A 429 -16.15 -11.15 42.18
C GLU A 429 -16.11 -9.69 41.65
N THR A 430 -15.18 -9.32 40.74
CA THR A 430 -15.13 -7.98 40.11
C THR A 430 -16.28 -7.70 39.16
N ASP A 431 -16.77 -8.71 38.43
CA ASP A 431 -17.86 -8.52 37.47
C ASP A 431 -19.23 -8.48 38.19
N THR A 432 -19.41 -9.25 39.26
CA THR A 432 -20.59 -9.11 40.14
C THR A 432 -20.58 -7.81 40.91
N ALA A 433 -19.43 -7.34 41.40
CA ALA A 433 -19.29 -6.04 42.06
C ALA A 433 -19.55 -4.87 41.11
N LEU A 434 -19.00 -4.89 39.89
CA LEU A 434 -19.21 -3.84 38.89
C LEU A 434 -20.65 -3.84 38.35
N LEU A 435 -21.26 -5.02 38.16
CA LEU A 435 -22.67 -5.13 37.80
C LEU A 435 -23.58 -4.66 38.94
N ALA A 436 -23.24 -4.95 40.19
CA ALA A 436 -23.95 -4.44 41.37
C ALA A 436 -23.79 -2.92 41.50
N GLU A 437 -22.59 -2.38 41.31
CA GLU A 437 -22.30 -0.94 41.33
C GLU A 437 -23.04 -0.21 40.21
N ARG A 438 -23.03 -0.75 38.98
CA ARG A 438 -23.82 -0.21 37.86
C ARG A 438 -25.33 -0.31 38.11
N ALA A 439 -25.81 -1.38 38.75
CA ALA A 439 -27.22 -1.53 39.12
C ALA A 439 -27.63 -0.52 40.20
N VAL A 440 -26.78 -0.28 41.20
CA VAL A 440 -26.97 0.76 42.24
C VAL A 440 -26.97 2.14 41.61
N LEU A 441 -25.97 2.46 40.78
CA LEU A 441 -25.90 3.74 40.06
C LEU A 441 -27.13 3.97 39.18
N ARG A 442 -27.61 2.94 38.48
CA ARG A 442 -28.82 3.02 37.66
C ARG A 442 -30.07 3.23 38.50
N GLN A 443 -30.14 2.62 39.69
CA GLN A 443 -31.23 2.84 40.65
C GLN A 443 -31.19 4.25 41.23
N GLU A 444 -30.02 4.79 41.57
CA GLU A 444 -29.84 6.18 42.01
C GLU A 444 -30.21 7.18 40.91
N LEU A 445 -29.71 6.99 39.68
CA LEU A 445 -29.99 7.84 38.53
C LEU A 445 -31.48 7.87 38.15
N SER A 446 -32.17 6.73 38.24
CA SER A 446 -33.62 6.69 38.00
C SER A 446 -34.45 7.43 39.07
N ARG A 447 -33.88 7.70 40.26
CA ARG A 447 -34.49 8.55 41.28
C ARG A 447 -34.14 10.04 41.09
N GLU A 448 -32.95 10.34 40.56
CA GLU A 448 -32.47 11.71 40.31
C GLU A 448 -33.01 12.33 39.00
N ILE A 449 -33.36 11.52 37.99
CA ILE A 449 -33.87 11.99 36.70
C ILE A 449 -35.39 12.09 36.74
N ASN A 450 -35.89 13.32 36.81
CA ASN A 450 -37.30 13.69 36.71
C ASN A 450 -37.49 14.76 35.62
N ALA A 451 -38.74 15.21 35.43
CA ALA A 451 -39.09 16.19 34.40
C ALA A 451 -38.45 17.59 34.60
N GLU A 452 -37.90 17.86 35.78
CA GLU A 452 -37.27 19.15 36.13
C GLU A 452 -35.74 19.06 36.23
N THR A 453 -35.15 17.88 36.04
CA THR A 453 -33.70 17.67 36.16
C THR A 453 -32.90 18.51 35.16
N GLU A 454 -31.84 19.15 35.65
CA GLU A 454 -30.87 19.87 34.83
C GLU A 454 -29.71 18.95 34.43
N PHE A 455 -29.47 18.80 33.12
CA PHE A 455 -28.41 17.93 32.62
C PHE A 455 -27.07 18.67 32.53
N THR A 456 -26.21 18.39 33.51
CA THR A 456 -24.82 18.85 33.55
C THR A 456 -23.91 17.84 32.85
N GLY A 457 -22.73 18.26 32.39
CA GLY A 457 -21.72 17.37 31.82
C GLY A 457 -21.37 16.21 32.78
N ARG A 458 -21.22 16.51 34.08
CA ARG A 458 -21.01 15.49 35.13
C ARG A 458 -22.17 14.49 35.23
N LEU A 459 -23.42 14.94 35.09
CA LEU A 459 -24.57 14.04 35.07
C LEU A 459 -24.58 13.17 33.81
N LEU A 460 -24.21 13.71 32.65
CA LEU A 460 -24.07 12.95 31.41
C LEU A 460 -22.97 11.89 31.51
N THR A 461 -21.84 12.20 32.15
CA THR A 461 -20.79 11.21 32.49
C THR A 461 -21.33 10.08 33.36
N LYS A 462 -22.04 10.42 34.45
CA LYS A 462 -22.65 9.41 35.35
C LYS A 462 -23.64 8.50 34.60
N VAL A 463 -24.50 9.08 33.76
CA VAL A 463 -25.46 8.32 32.94
C VAL A 463 -24.71 7.37 32.01
N ARG A 464 -23.69 7.87 31.30
CA ARG A 464 -22.88 7.07 30.38
C ARG A 464 -22.19 5.91 31.09
N GLU A 465 -21.55 6.16 32.22
CA GLU A 465 -20.83 5.15 33.01
C GLU A 465 -21.78 4.09 33.60
N SER A 466 -22.98 4.51 34.05
CA SER A 466 -24.01 3.57 34.52
C SER A 466 -24.52 2.63 33.43
N MET A 467 -24.48 3.07 32.16
CA MET A 467 -24.82 2.26 31.00
C MET A 467 -23.65 1.42 30.49
N GLY A 468 -22.45 1.62 31.05
CA GLY A 468 -21.22 0.93 30.63
C GLY A 468 -20.79 1.29 29.21
N VAL A 469 -21.12 2.48 28.72
CA VAL A 469 -20.78 2.94 27.36
C VAL A 469 -19.50 3.78 27.40
N GLU A 470 -18.55 3.51 26.50
CA GLU A 470 -17.35 4.36 26.38
C GLU A 470 -17.56 5.51 25.40
N LEU A 471 -16.85 6.62 25.60
CA LEU A 471 -16.90 7.77 24.66
C LEU A 471 -16.48 7.38 23.24
N LEU A 472 -15.58 6.40 23.11
CA LEU A 472 -15.11 5.88 21.84
C LEU A 472 -16.24 5.19 21.05
N ASP A 473 -17.15 4.50 21.73
CA ASP A 473 -18.29 3.84 21.09
C ASP A 473 -19.30 4.87 20.58
N ILE A 474 -19.60 5.88 21.41
CA ILE A 474 -20.47 7.00 21.03
C ILE A 474 -19.87 7.75 19.84
N ALA A 475 -18.56 7.96 19.82
CA ALA A 475 -17.87 8.63 18.71
C ALA A 475 -17.98 7.85 17.39
N ARG A 476 -17.85 6.52 17.45
CA ARG A 476 -18.01 5.64 16.27
C ARG A 476 -19.43 5.68 15.71
N GLU A 477 -20.43 5.68 16.60
CA GLU A 477 -21.84 5.69 16.19
C GLU A 477 -22.29 7.06 15.65
N THR A 478 -21.93 8.14 16.34
CA THR A 478 -22.41 9.50 16.05
C THR A 478 -21.53 10.27 15.06
N LYS A 479 -20.31 9.77 14.77
CA LYS A 479 -19.26 10.46 14.02
C LYS A 479 -18.82 11.79 14.63
N ILE A 480 -19.09 12.00 15.93
CA ILE A 480 -18.57 13.13 16.71
C ILE A 480 -17.21 12.72 17.28
N SER A 481 -16.20 13.58 17.23
CA SER A 481 -14.89 13.24 17.78
C SER A 481 -14.95 13.02 19.30
N VAL A 482 -14.14 12.07 19.79
CA VAL A 482 -13.99 11.79 21.24
C VAL A 482 -13.63 13.05 22.02
N SER A 483 -12.79 13.92 21.44
CA SER A 483 -12.43 15.22 22.02
C SER A 483 -13.64 16.11 22.30
N HIS A 484 -14.60 16.21 21.37
CA HIS A 484 -15.77 17.05 21.56
C HIS A 484 -16.76 16.42 22.55
N LEU A 485 -16.89 15.09 22.58
CA LEU A 485 -17.72 14.41 23.57
C LEU A 485 -17.15 14.54 24.98
N ALA A 486 -15.83 14.42 25.13
CA ALA A 486 -15.13 14.66 26.40
C ALA A 486 -15.28 16.13 26.84
N ALA A 487 -15.16 17.10 25.92
CA ALA A 487 -15.39 18.51 26.23
C ALA A 487 -16.84 18.80 26.65
N ILE A 488 -17.83 18.07 26.09
CA ILE A 488 -19.23 18.18 26.51
C ILE A 488 -19.40 17.69 27.96
N GLU A 489 -18.83 16.53 28.29
CA GLU A 489 -18.90 15.93 29.63
C GLU A 489 -18.10 16.71 30.69
N ALA A 490 -16.95 17.25 30.33
CA ALA A 490 -16.13 18.09 31.18
C ALA A 490 -16.65 19.54 31.30
N GLU A 491 -17.67 19.91 30.51
CA GLU A 491 -18.14 21.29 30.35
C GLU A 491 -17.02 22.28 30.00
N ALA A 492 -16.05 21.82 29.21
CA ALA A 492 -14.97 22.62 28.66
C ALA A 492 -15.53 23.51 27.52
N PHE A 493 -16.37 24.48 27.88
CA PHE A 493 -17.18 25.27 26.93
C PHE A 493 -16.35 26.04 25.90
N ALA A 494 -15.10 26.37 26.22
CA ALA A 494 -14.14 27.02 25.33
C ALA A 494 -13.65 26.11 24.19
N GLU A 495 -13.63 24.79 24.39
CA GLU A 495 -13.17 23.81 23.42
C GLU A 495 -14.30 23.32 22.49
N LEU A 496 -15.54 23.74 22.76
CA LEU A 496 -16.70 23.37 21.97
C LEU A 496 -16.83 24.25 20.73
N PRO A 497 -17.25 23.68 19.57
CA PRO A 497 -17.42 24.43 18.34
C PRO A 497 -18.59 25.44 18.42
N ALA A 498 -18.92 26.06 17.29
CA ALA A 498 -20.05 26.99 17.22
C ALA A 498 -21.35 26.36 17.76
N LEU A 499 -22.19 27.19 18.40
CA LEU A 499 -23.39 26.76 19.16
C LEU A 499 -24.32 25.83 18.36
N VAL A 500 -24.41 26.04 17.04
CA VAL A 500 -25.22 25.24 16.12
C VAL A 500 -24.74 23.78 16.07
N TYR A 501 -23.42 23.56 16.04
CA TYR A 501 -22.83 22.21 16.06
C TYR A 501 -22.93 21.58 17.43
N THR A 502 -22.62 22.33 18.50
CA THR A 502 -22.69 21.84 19.88
C THR A 502 -24.10 21.38 20.24
N ARG A 503 -25.14 22.10 19.79
CA ARG A 503 -26.53 21.67 19.90
C ARG A 503 -26.76 20.29 19.27
N GLY A 504 -26.26 20.09 18.05
CA GLY A 504 -26.35 18.80 17.36
C GLY A 504 -25.62 17.69 18.11
N PHE A 505 -24.45 17.99 18.67
CA PHE A 505 -23.63 17.01 19.39
C PHE A 505 -24.30 16.56 20.70
N VAL A 506 -24.78 17.51 21.50
CA VAL A 506 -25.51 17.23 22.75
C VAL A 506 -26.78 16.44 22.47
N GLN A 507 -27.48 16.73 21.37
CA GLN A 507 -28.68 15.99 20.98
C GLN A 507 -28.38 14.53 20.59
N GLN A 508 -27.27 14.26 19.89
CA GLN A 508 -26.87 12.90 19.53
C GLN A 508 -26.36 12.13 20.75
N LEU A 509 -25.58 12.76 21.62
CA LEU A 509 -25.16 12.19 22.89
C LEU A 509 -26.36 11.75 23.74
N ALA A 510 -27.37 12.63 23.88
CA ALA A 510 -28.59 12.31 24.62
C ALA A 510 -29.34 11.09 24.05
N LYS A 511 -29.38 10.94 22.73
CA LYS A 511 -29.99 9.77 22.06
C LYS A 511 -29.24 8.47 22.36
N CYS A 512 -27.90 8.48 22.28
CA CYS A 512 -27.09 7.32 22.64
C CYS A 512 -27.27 6.92 24.11
N LEU A 513 -27.44 7.92 24.99
CA LEU A 513 -27.69 7.72 26.42
C LEU A 513 -29.17 7.43 26.76
N LYS A 514 -30.06 7.29 25.77
CA LYS A 514 -31.51 7.05 25.96
C LYS A 514 -32.20 8.05 26.88
N LEU A 515 -31.73 9.30 26.90
CA LEU A 515 -32.31 10.43 27.61
C LEU A 515 -33.26 11.22 26.70
N ASP A 516 -34.14 12.06 27.26
CA ASP A 516 -34.93 13.01 26.46
C ASP A 516 -34.00 14.05 25.79
N PRO A 517 -33.83 14.00 24.45
CA PRO A 517 -32.90 14.90 23.78
C PRO A 517 -33.31 16.36 23.88
N ALA A 518 -34.61 16.66 24.02
CA ALA A 518 -35.10 18.03 24.11
C ALA A 518 -34.74 18.66 25.46
N GLN A 519 -34.95 17.94 26.56
CA GLN A 519 -34.63 18.40 27.92
C GLN A 519 -33.12 18.55 28.12
N VAL A 520 -32.32 17.56 27.70
CA VAL A 520 -30.85 17.61 27.80
C VAL A 520 -30.29 18.79 27.02
N THR A 521 -30.70 18.95 25.75
CA THR A 521 -30.22 20.05 24.90
C THR A 521 -30.61 21.41 25.47
N LYS A 522 -31.85 21.56 25.97
CA LYS A 522 -32.34 22.82 26.55
C LYS A 522 -31.54 23.24 27.78
N THR A 523 -31.35 22.32 28.72
CA THR A 523 -30.70 22.60 30.00
C THR A 523 -29.19 22.83 29.83
N TYR A 524 -28.52 22.03 29.00
CA TYR A 524 -27.10 22.17 28.70
C TYR A 524 -26.79 23.50 27.96
N LEU A 525 -27.54 23.80 26.88
CA LEU A 525 -27.29 25.02 26.09
C LEU A 525 -27.57 26.31 26.87
N ARG A 526 -28.47 26.29 27.86
CA ARG A 526 -28.69 27.44 28.74
C ARG A 526 -27.41 27.81 29.51
N ARG A 527 -26.65 26.81 29.98
CA ARG A 527 -25.39 27.01 30.72
C ARG A 527 -24.26 27.46 29.80
N LEU A 528 -24.17 26.85 28.62
CA LEU A 528 -23.22 27.29 27.59
C LEU A 528 -23.46 28.76 27.15
N ARG A 529 -24.73 29.20 27.08
CA ARG A 529 -25.06 30.60 26.81
C ARG A 529 -24.69 31.53 27.95
N ALA A 530 -24.91 31.13 29.20
CA ALA A 530 -24.50 31.90 30.37
C ALA A 530 -22.97 32.12 30.38
N PHE A 531 -22.20 31.06 30.15
CA PHE A 531 -20.74 31.14 30.04
C PHE A 531 -20.28 32.08 28.93
N ARG A 532 -20.88 32.00 27.74
CA ARG A 532 -20.53 32.90 26.62
C ARG A 532 -20.90 34.36 26.90
N ALA A 533 -22.02 34.61 27.58
CA ALA A 533 -22.43 35.96 27.96
C ALA A 533 -21.48 36.59 29.00
N GLU A 534 -20.92 35.79 29.91
CA GLU A 534 -19.89 36.22 30.86
C GLU A 534 -18.56 36.51 30.14
N ALA A 535 -18.14 35.63 29.23
CA ALA A 535 -16.91 35.82 28.44
C ALA A 535 -16.95 37.04 27.49
N ASP A 536 -18.10 37.32 26.88
CA ASP A 536 -18.30 38.50 26.03
C ASP A 536 -18.38 39.82 26.85
N GLY A 537 -18.80 39.73 28.11
CA GLY A 537 -18.85 40.85 29.06
C GLY A 537 -17.48 41.28 29.58
N GLU A 538 -16.56 40.33 29.81
CA GLU A 538 -15.17 40.62 30.19
C GLU A 538 -14.32 41.17 29.03
N ALA A 539 -14.67 40.88 27.78
CA ALA A 539 -13.99 41.43 26.60
C ALA A 539 -14.34 42.90 26.29
N SER A 540 -15.32 43.47 26.99
CA SER A 540 -15.84 44.84 26.77
C SER A 540 -15.42 45.84 27.86
N HIS A 541 -14.50 45.47 28.75
CA HIS A 541 -13.98 46.32 29.84
C HIS A 541 -12.49 46.64 29.73
#